data_AF-A0A0P7Z9Z7-F1
#
_entry.id   AF-A0A0P7Z9Z7-F1
#
_cell.length_a   1.000
_cell.length_b   1.000
_cell.length_c   1.000
_cell.angle_alpha   90.00
_cell.angle_beta   90.00
_cell.angle_gamma   90.00
#
_symmetry.space_group_name_H-M   'P 1'
#
loop_
_entity.id
_entity.type
_entity.pdbx_description
1 polymer ?
#
loop_
_entity_poly.entity_id
_entity_poly.type
_entity_poly.pdbx_seq_one_letter_code
_entity_poly.pdbx_strand_id
1 'polypeptide(L)'
;MLQYFYDEFGFFGSILLALLLFLAFIFWFSGLAGLAGQKTSDRARNFRLLAAVLFPPFAIFWLLYDMRRQHKIIKGNNQQL
;
A
#
# COMPACT_ATOMS: atom_id res chain seq x y z
N MET A 1 -10.20 14.30 21.65
CA MET A 1 -9.55 13.96 20.36
C MET A 1 -10.55 13.44 19.34
N LEU A 2 -11.33 12.39 19.62
CA LEU A 2 -12.48 12.01 18.76
C LEU A 2 -13.55 13.13 18.70
N GLN A 3 -13.80 13.79 19.83
CA GLN A 3 -14.67 14.96 19.88
C GLN A 3 -14.20 16.10 18.96
N TYR A 4 -12.88 16.30 18.84
CA TYR A 4 -12.32 17.32 17.94
C TYR A 4 -12.54 16.96 16.47
N PHE A 5 -12.35 15.69 16.11
CA PHE A 5 -12.71 15.21 14.77
C PHE A 5 -14.21 15.35 14.47
N TYR A 6 -15.05 15.10 15.47
CA TYR A 6 -16.50 15.24 15.34
C TYR A 6 -16.93 16.69 15.16
N ASP A 7 -16.30 17.62 15.89
CA ASP A 7 -16.61 19.05 15.81
C ASP A 7 -16.06 19.70 14.53
N GLU A 8 -14.90 19.26 14.00
CA GLU A 8 -14.34 19.79 12.74
C GLU A 8 -14.95 19.15 11.48
N PHE A 9 -15.14 17.83 11.46
CA PHE A 9 -15.54 17.08 10.26
C PHE A 9 -16.99 16.57 10.30
N GLY A 10 -17.68 16.73 11.43
CA GLY A 10 -19.00 16.14 11.66
C GLY A 10 -18.95 14.62 11.82
N PHE A 11 -20.13 14.03 12.08
CA PHE A 11 -20.30 12.57 12.21
C PHE A 11 -19.81 11.82 10.97
N PHE A 12 -20.32 12.22 9.80
CA PHE A 12 -20.02 11.56 8.54
C PHE A 12 -18.56 11.73 8.11
N GLY A 13 -17.98 12.92 8.32
CA GLY A 13 -16.57 13.15 8.00
C GLY A 13 -15.64 12.34 8.90
N SER A 14 -15.95 12.23 10.20
CA SER A 14 -15.20 11.37 11.13
C SER A 14 -15.23 9.90 10.72
N ILE A 15 -16.40 9.39 10.32
CA ILE A 15 -16.55 8.00 9.84
C ILE A 15 -15.75 7.79 8.55
N LEU A 16 -15.87 8.71 7.59
CA LEU A 16 -15.15 8.62 6.32
C LEU A 16 -13.62 8.65 6.53
N LEU A 17 -13.15 9.52 7.43
CA LEU A 17 -11.74 9.64 7.77
C LEU A 17 -11.21 8.36 8.43
N ALA A 18 -11.95 7.80 9.39
CA ALA A 18 -11.61 6.53 10.03
C ALA A 18 -11.55 5.39 9.00
N LEU A 19 -12.51 5.34 8.07
CA LEU A 19 -12.54 4.37 6.98
C LEU A 19 -11.31 4.50 6.07
N LEU A 20 -10.96 5.73 5.67
CA LEU A 20 -9.79 6.01 4.82
C LEU A 20 -8.48 5.66 5.52
N LEU A 21 -8.33 6.00 6.80
CA LEU A 21 -7.16 5.61 7.59
C LEU A 21 -7.04 4.08 7.68
N PHE A 22 -8.15 3.39 7.92
CA PHE A 22 -8.18 1.94 7.97
C PHE A 22 -7.77 1.30 6.63
N LEU A 23 -8.30 1.81 5.51
CA LEU A 23 -7.90 1.39 4.17
C LEU A 23 -6.41 1.67 3.89
N ALA A 24 -5.90 2.83 4.31
CA ALA A 24 -4.49 3.17 4.17
C ALA A 24 -3.60 2.18 4.94
N PHE A 25 -4.01 1.77 6.15
CA PHE A 25 -3.32 0.72 6.91
C PHE A 25 -3.33 -0.63 6.20
N ILE A 26 -4.47 -1.05 5.63
CA ILE A 26 -4.55 -2.31 4.88
C ILE A 26 -3.61 -2.28 3.67
N PHE A 27 -3.64 -1.20 2.88
CA PHE A 27 -2.76 -1.08 1.71
C PHE A 27 -1.28 -1.03 2.11
N TRP A 28 -0.97 -0.42 3.25
CA TRP A 28 0.38 -0.38 3.77
C TRP A 28 0.89 -1.79 4.13
N PHE A 29 0.12 -2.56 4.91
CA PHE A 29 0.49 -3.94 5.27
C PHE A 29 0.56 -4.86 4.05
N SER A 30 -0.37 -4.71 3.11
CA SER A 30 -0.36 -5.46 1.84
C SER A 30 0.89 -5.15 1.01
N GLY A 31 1.28 -3.87 0.92
CA GLY A 31 2.50 -3.45 0.22
C GLY A 31 3.78 -3.99 0.87
N LEU A 32 3.83 -4.02 2.21
CA LEU A 32 4.92 -4.64 2.96
C LEU A 32 5.03 -6.15 2.69
N ALA A 33 3.91 -6.87 2.69
CA ALA A 33 3.88 -8.29 2.38
C ALA A 33 4.35 -8.58 0.94
N GLY A 34 3.90 -7.77 -0.03
CA GLY A 34 4.34 -7.85 -1.42
C GLY A 34 5.84 -7.60 -1.59
N LEU A 35 6.39 -6.60 -0.90
CA LEU A 35 7.83 -6.30 -0.87
C LEU A 35 8.65 -7.43 -0.24
N ALA A 36 8.15 -8.00 0.87
CA ALA A 36 8.83 -9.09 1.58
C ALA A 36 8.92 -10.37 0.74
N GLY A 37 7.89 -10.64 -0.08
CA GLY A 37 7.82 -11.81 -0.96
C GLY A 37 8.71 -11.77 -2.20
N GLN A 38 9.34 -10.64 -2.54
CA GLN A 38 10.20 -10.56 -3.74
C GLN A 38 11.54 -11.27 -3.55
N LYS A 39 11.90 -12.15 -4.49
CA LYS A 39 13.24 -12.78 -4.64
C LYS A 39 14.27 -11.79 -5.22
N THR A 40 14.45 -10.64 -4.59
CA THR A 40 15.53 -9.68 -4.94
C THR A 40 16.70 -9.81 -3.98
N SER A 41 17.87 -9.25 -4.36
CA SER A 41 19.08 -9.22 -3.53
C SER A 41 18.77 -8.69 -2.12
N ASP A 42 19.25 -9.39 -1.08
CA ASP A 42 18.90 -9.13 0.32
C ASP A 42 19.14 -7.68 0.76
N ARG A 43 20.16 -7.02 0.22
CA ARG A 43 20.49 -5.63 0.60
C ARG A 43 19.47 -4.62 0.06
N ALA A 44 19.12 -4.73 -1.22
CA ALA A 44 18.14 -3.85 -1.85
C ALA A 44 16.72 -4.11 -1.32
N ARG A 45 16.40 -5.37 -0.98
CA ARG A 45 15.15 -5.76 -0.34
C ARG A 45 15.00 -5.09 1.02
N ASN A 46 16.03 -5.19 1.87
CA ASN A 46 15.99 -4.65 3.23
C ASN A 46 15.86 -3.12 3.22
N PHE A 47 16.59 -2.42 2.35
CA PHE A 47 16.44 -0.97 2.21
C PHE A 47 15.03 -0.55 1.74
N ARG A 48 14.44 -1.28 0.79
CA ARG A 48 13.08 -1.00 0.32
C ARG A 48 12.02 -1.30 1.37
N LEU A 49 12.17 -2.39 2.12
CA LEU A 49 11.31 -2.72 3.26
C LEU A 49 11.41 -1.64 4.34
N LEU A 50 12.62 -1.20 4.67
CA LEU A 50 12.84 -0.17 5.69
C LEU A 50 12.22 1.17 5.26
N ALA A 51 12.37 1.56 3.98
CA ALA A 51 11.70 2.72 3.42
C ALA A 51 10.17 2.59 3.44
N ALA A 52 9.63 1.40 3.16
CA ALA A 52 8.20 1.12 3.19
C ALA A 52 7.62 1.12 4.61
N VAL A 53 8.40 0.72 5.63
CA VAL A 53 8.02 0.82 7.04
C VAL A 53 8.11 2.26 7.54
N LEU A 54 9.11 3.03 7.11
CA LEU A 54 9.27 4.42 7.56
C LEU A 54 8.25 5.37 6.89
N PHE A 55 7.85 5.07 5.65
CA PHE A 55 6.93 5.90 4.86
C PHE A 55 5.76 5.07 4.30
N PRO A 56 4.59 5.06 4.96
CA PRO A 56 3.39 4.37 4.48
C PRO A 56 3.00 4.71 3.03
N PRO A 57 3.08 5.99 2.57
CA PRO A 57 2.76 6.32 1.18
C PRO A 57 3.64 5.58 0.16
N PHE A 58 4.92 5.33 0.50
CA PHE A 58 5.84 4.62 -0.37
C PHE A 58 5.37 3.18 -0.63
N ALA A 59 4.90 2.49 0.40
CA ALA A 59 4.36 1.13 0.27
C ALA A 59 3.14 1.07 -0.67
N ILE A 60 2.27 2.08 -0.60
CA ILE A 60 1.07 2.19 -1.44
C ILE A 60 1.46 2.45 -2.91
N PHE A 61 2.36 3.40 -3.18
CA PHE A 61 2.85 3.65 -4.54
C PHE A 61 3.53 2.42 -5.14
N TRP A 62 4.30 1.71 -4.33
CA TRP A 62 4.97 0.49 -4.75
C TRP A 62 3.97 -0.62 -5.10
N LEU A 63 2.94 -0.83 -4.27
CA LEU A 63 1.87 -1.79 -4.53
C LEU A 63 1.19 -1.51 -5.89
N LEU A 64 0.85 -0.25 -6.17
CA LEU A 64 0.24 0.14 -7.45
C LEU A 64 1.16 -0.13 -8.65
N TYR A 65 2.46 0.15 -8.50
CA TYR A 65 3.45 -0.16 -9.52
C TYR A 65 3.58 -1.66 -9.75
N ASP A 66 3.62 -2.45 -8.68
CA ASP A 66 3.74 -3.92 -8.75
C ASP A 66 2.49 -4.54 -9.39
N MET A 67 1.29 -4.08 -9.03
CA MET A 67 0.04 -4.48 -9.70
C MET A 67 0.06 -4.19 -11.20
N ARG A 68 0.52 -3.01 -11.62
CA ARG A 68 0.65 -2.68 -13.06
C ARG A 68 1.68 -3.56 -13.76
N ARG A 69 2.80 -3.86 -13.10
CA ARG A 69 3.83 -4.75 -13.63
C ARG A 69 3.30 -6.18 -13.79
N GLN A 70 2.63 -6.72 -12.77
CA GLN A 70 2.00 -8.04 -12.82
C GLN A 70 0.92 -8.11 -13.93
N HIS A 71 0.09 -7.07 -14.06
CA HIS A 71 -0.92 -7.02 -15.12
C HIS A 71 -0.31 -7.08 -16.53
N LYS A 72 0.83 -6.41 -16.77
CA LYS A 72 1.57 -6.49 -18.04
C LYS A 72 2.14 -7.89 -18.30
N ILE A 73 2.68 -8.54 -17.26
CA ILE A 73 3.24 -9.89 -17.37
C ILE A 73 2.15 -10.90 -17.72
N ILE A 74 1.00 -10.85 -17.02
CA ILE A 74 -0.13 -11.76 -17.28
C ILE A 74 -0.68 -11.55 -18.70
N LYS A 75 -0.82 -10.29 -19.14
CA LYS A 75 -1.34 -9.98 -20.48
C LYS A 75 -0.36 -10.37 -21.61
N GLY A 76 0.95 -10.26 -21.38
CA GLY A 76 1.98 -10.69 -22.32
C GLY A 76 2.10 -12.22 -22.41
N ASN A 77 1.88 -12.94 -21.31
CA ASN A 77 1.94 -14.41 -21.27
C ASN A 77 0.74 -15.08 -21.96
N ASN A 78 -0.40 -14.38 -22.07
CA ASN A 78 -1.58 -14.85 -22.80
C ASN A 78 -1.47 -14.76 -24.34
N GLN A 79 -0.37 -14.24 -24.90
CA GLN A 79 -0.12 -14.24 -26.35
C GLN A 79 0.74 -15.42 -26.83
N GLN A 80 1.11 -16.35 -25.93
CA GLN A 80 1.90 -17.54 -26.24
C GLN A 80 1.12 -18.86 -26.09
N LEU A 81 -0.20 -18.80 -25.97
CA LEU A 81 -1.14 -19.93 -26.06
C LEU A 81 -1.99 -19.76 -27.32
#